data_AF-A0A6N7X2N0-F1
#
_entry.id   AF-A0A6N7X2N0-F1
#
_cell.length_a   1.000
_cell.length_b   1.000
_cell.length_c   1.000
_cell.angle_alpha   90.00
_cell.angle_beta   90.00
_cell.angle_gamma   90.00
#
_symmetry.space_group_name_H-M   'P 1'
#
loop_
_entity.id
_entity.type
_entity.pdbx_description
1 polymer ?
#
loop_
_entity_poly.entity_id
_entity_poly.type
_entity_poly.pdbx_seq_one_letter_code
_entity_poly.pdbx_strand_id
1 'polypeptide(L)'
;MEQYSVFAIIIIFPPLDVNSEECLLFHHHKKRINSSSITFKNVNCVSTNAELLRFCSISAIMMLIHRKKEAPMPSHYAHYYFGKEVIRVMPGDAKDIINSNATSIDAYMIGLHGPDFLAFYRPWHSNRLSREGRQIHHSAGRDFFERATGILRKNPSPETYSYVLGCVTHFILDAACHPLISEFMKETGQTHAKIERDFDSYILGICRKSPRKVNLDRVFPHSKKIDELISGFYESTNRRNTQEALETMNRVLTLFSHPNTATRNATYRILSAVPSRAIQSRRDMIYRDGDERRTSVSSVKLFDALNKSVMPASAEMDSFMNHVLLDTPLDETFDLNYLGVLPE
;
A
#
# COMPACT_ATOMS: atom_id res chain seq x y z
N MET A 1 -10.42 10.97 -41.40
CA MET A 1 -11.03 9.65 -41.18
C MET A 1 -9.92 8.64 -41.25
N GLU A 2 -9.52 8.08 -40.12
CA GLU A 2 -8.77 6.82 -40.08
C GLU A 2 -9.06 6.16 -38.73
N GLN A 3 -9.87 5.11 -38.79
CA GLN A 3 -10.25 4.25 -37.67
C GLN A 3 -9.09 3.31 -37.38
N TYR A 4 -8.63 3.26 -36.13
CA TYR A 4 -7.80 2.16 -35.66
C TYR A 4 -8.59 1.32 -34.66
N SER A 5 -9.01 0.15 -35.14
CA SER A 5 -9.62 -0.93 -34.36
C SER A 5 -8.61 -1.45 -33.33
N VAL A 6 -8.98 -1.40 -32.04
CA VAL A 6 -8.21 -2.02 -30.95
C VAL A 6 -8.63 -3.48 -30.83
N PHE A 7 -7.75 -4.40 -31.23
CA PHE A 7 -7.88 -5.82 -30.89
C PHE A 7 -7.54 -6.01 -29.41
N ALA A 8 -8.54 -6.39 -28.60
CA ALA A 8 -8.34 -6.83 -27.23
C ALA A 8 -7.86 -8.29 -27.23
N ILE A 9 -6.65 -8.55 -26.73
CA ILE A 9 -6.20 -9.91 -26.41
C ILE A 9 -6.65 -10.20 -24.97
N ILE A 10 -7.61 -11.12 -24.83
CA ILE A 10 -8.03 -11.69 -23.55
C ILE A 10 -6.95 -12.69 -23.13
N ILE A 11 -6.22 -12.39 -22.06
CA ILE A 11 -5.33 -13.36 -21.42
C ILE A 11 -6.17 -14.21 -20.47
N ILE A 12 -6.42 -15.47 -20.86
CA ILE A 12 -6.98 -16.50 -19.97
C ILE A 12 -5.81 -17.09 -19.18
N PHE A 13 -5.81 -16.90 -17.86
CA PHE A 13 -4.89 -17.60 -16.97
C PHE A 13 -5.34 -19.06 -16.80
N PRO A 14 -4.43 -20.05 -16.82
CA PRO A 14 -4.78 -21.43 -16.46
C PRO A 14 -5.12 -21.51 -14.97
N PRO A 15 -5.97 -22.46 -14.54
CA PRO A 15 -6.30 -22.61 -13.13
C PRO A 15 -5.06 -23.00 -12.33
N LEU A 16 -4.89 -22.35 -11.17
CA LEU A 16 -3.87 -22.69 -10.18
C LEU A 16 -4.13 -24.11 -9.67
N ASP A 17 -3.14 -24.98 -9.86
CA ASP A 17 -3.11 -26.33 -9.33
C ASP A 17 -2.84 -26.25 -7.81
N VAL A 18 -3.87 -26.51 -7.00
CA VAL A 18 -3.79 -26.52 -5.53
C VAL A 18 -3.63 -27.97 -5.09
N ASN A 19 -2.38 -28.39 -4.88
CA ASN A 19 -2.08 -29.59 -4.10
C ASN A 19 -1.62 -29.16 -2.69
N SER A 20 -2.57 -29.13 -1.77
CA SER A 20 -2.32 -29.31 -0.35
C SER A 20 -3.43 -30.20 0.20
N GLU A 21 -3.07 -31.43 0.56
CA GLU A 21 -3.90 -32.28 1.40
C GLU A 21 -4.17 -31.56 2.73
N GLU A 22 -5.46 -31.42 3.05
CA GLU A 22 -6.09 -31.23 4.38
C GLU A 22 -7.25 -30.21 4.33
N CYS A 23 -8.45 -30.69 4.00
CA CYS A 23 -9.66 -30.51 4.82
C CYS A 23 -10.87 -31.18 4.16
N LEU A 24 -11.44 -32.14 4.88
CA LEU A 24 -12.63 -32.92 4.56
C LEU A 24 -13.93 -32.09 4.52
N LEU A 25 -14.93 -32.69 3.88
CA LEU A 25 -16.38 -32.40 3.86
C LEU A 25 -16.87 -31.46 2.75
N PHE A 26 -17.34 -32.03 1.63
CA PHE A 26 -18.77 -31.99 1.25
C PHE A 26 -19.07 -32.99 0.12
N HIS A 27 -20.24 -33.61 0.24
CA HIS A 27 -20.73 -34.74 -0.54
C HIS A 27 -21.37 -34.30 -1.88
N HIS A 28 -21.20 -35.15 -2.92
CA HIS A 28 -22.10 -35.38 -4.06
C HIS A 28 -22.53 -34.23 -5.01
N HIS A 29 -21.98 -34.21 -6.24
CA HIS A 29 -22.70 -34.62 -7.46
C HIS A 29 -21.78 -34.60 -8.70
N LYS A 30 -21.50 -35.77 -9.27
CA LYS A 30 -20.86 -35.94 -10.59
C LYS A 30 -21.87 -35.62 -11.70
N LYS A 31 -21.48 -34.78 -12.67
CA LYS A 31 -21.96 -34.89 -14.06
C LYS A 31 -20.77 -34.81 -15.02
N ARG A 32 -20.55 -35.91 -15.74
CA ARG A 32 -19.67 -36.04 -16.92
C ARG A 32 -20.24 -35.20 -18.06
N ILE A 33 -19.39 -34.49 -18.79
CA ILE A 33 -19.62 -34.16 -20.20
C ILE A 33 -18.34 -34.50 -20.98
N ASN A 34 -18.53 -35.21 -22.08
CA ASN A 34 -17.49 -35.79 -22.93
C ASN A 34 -17.37 -34.96 -24.23
N SER A 35 -16.13 -34.86 -24.73
CA SER A 35 -15.67 -34.76 -26.12
C SER A 35 -16.32 -33.77 -27.11
N SER A 36 -15.50 -32.87 -27.69
CA SER A 36 -15.34 -32.79 -29.15
C SER A 36 -14.05 -32.05 -29.56
N SER A 37 -13.23 -32.79 -30.28
CA SER A 37 -12.17 -32.44 -31.23
C SER A 37 -12.18 -31.04 -31.85
N ILE A 38 -11.03 -30.35 -31.78
CA ILE A 38 -10.60 -29.34 -32.76
C ILE A 38 -9.20 -29.71 -33.27
N THR A 39 -9.11 -29.84 -34.59
CA THR A 39 -7.97 -30.27 -35.38
C THR A 39 -6.89 -29.19 -35.46
N PHE A 40 -5.65 -29.52 -35.07
CA PHE A 40 -4.48 -28.69 -35.35
C PHE A 40 -4.02 -28.89 -36.80
N LYS A 41 -4.08 -27.85 -37.63
CA LYS A 41 -3.32 -27.78 -38.87
C LYS A 41 -1.95 -27.17 -38.58
N ASN A 42 -0.92 -27.97 -38.83
CA ASN A 42 0.49 -27.58 -38.83
C ASN A 42 0.72 -26.39 -39.77
N VAL A 43 1.27 -25.30 -39.22
CA VAL A 43 1.99 -24.29 -39.99
C VAL A 43 3.43 -24.32 -39.50
N ASN A 44 4.32 -24.81 -40.35
CA ASN A 44 5.76 -24.74 -40.13
C ASN A 44 6.19 -23.26 -40.11
N CYS A 45 6.72 -22.79 -38.98
CA CYS A 45 7.48 -21.55 -38.93
C CYS A 45 8.82 -21.84 -38.24
N VAL A 46 9.86 -21.93 -39.07
CA VAL A 46 11.26 -21.90 -38.64
C VAL A 46 11.62 -20.42 -38.43
N SER A 47 11.80 -19.99 -37.18
CA SER A 47 12.84 -19.03 -36.76
C SER A 47 12.68 -18.62 -35.29
N THR A 48 13.72 -18.91 -34.50
CA THR A 48 14.20 -18.17 -33.30
C THR A 48 13.17 -17.69 -32.25
N ASN A 49 12.78 -18.60 -31.35
CA ASN A 49 11.97 -18.35 -30.15
C ASN A 49 12.67 -17.60 -28.99
N ALA A 50 13.88 -17.03 -29.18
CA ALA A 50 14.64 -16.42 -28.08
C ALA A 50 14.50 -14.89 -27.96
N GLU A 51 14.05 -14.19 -29.02
CA GLU A 51 13.93 -12.72 -29.00
C GLU A 51 12.49 -12.22 -28.77
N LEU A 52 11.45 -12.95 -29.22
CA LEU A 52 10.06 -12.55 -29.00
C LEU A 52 9.61 -12.61 -27.53
N LEU A 53 10.15 -13.53 -26.72
CA LEU A 53 9.90 -13.59 -25.28
C LEU A 53 10.67 -12.54 -24.47
N ARG A 54 11.73 -11.94 -25.05
CA ARG A 54 12.45 -10.81 -24.47
C ARG A 54 11.79 -9.46 -24.76
N PHE A 55 10.95 -9.36 -25.79
CA PHE A 55 10.33 -8.09 -26.19
C PHE A 55 8.89 -7.88 -25.68
N CYS A 56 8.12 -8.94 -25.40
CA CYS A 56 6.73 -8.78 -24.92
C CYS A 56 6.56 -8.42 -23.43
N SER A 57 7.64 -8.31 -22.65
CA SER A 57 7.62 -7.83 -21.25
C SER A 57 8.28 -6.46 -21.06
N ILE A 58 8.76 -5.84 -22.16
CA ILE A 58 9.48 -4.55 -22.15
C ILE A 58 8.59 -3.39 -22.67
N SER A 59 7.50 -3.66 -23.40
CA SER A 59 6.66 -2.62 -24.03
C SER A 59 5.98 -1.61 -23.08
N ALA A 60 5.85 -1.91 -21.79
CA ALA A 60 5.27 -0.98 -20.80
C ALA A 60 6.27 0.05 -20.24
N ILE A 61 7.56 -0.04 -20.61
CA ILE A 61 8.66 0.80 -20.09
C ILE A 61 8.74 2.15 -20.80
N MET A 62 8.08 2.35 -21.93
CA MET A 62 8.21 3.59 -22.71
C MET A 62 7.02 4.53 -22.58
N MET A 63 7.31 5.63 -21.87
CA MET A 63 6.83 6.99 -22.11
C MET A 63 5.45 7.37 -21.57
N LEU A 64 5.48 8.15 -20.49
CA LEU A 64 5.08 9.58 -20.48
C LEU A 64 5.23 10.11 -19.03
N ILE A 65 6.25 10.93 -18.75
CA ILE A 65 6.39 11.62 -17.46
C ILE A 65 6.78 13.09 -17.68
N HIS A 66 5.89 13.98 -17.24
CA HIS A 66 6.19 15.38 -16.98
C HIS A 66 6.52 15.58 -15.48
N ARG A 67 7.30 16.62 -15.19
CA ARG A 67 7.90 16.96 -13.88
C ARG A 67 6.87 17.18 -12.76
N LYS A 68 7.08 16.59 -11.57
CA LYS A 68 7.34 17.29 -10.28
C LYS A 68 7.38 16.33 -9.08
N LYS A 69 8.06 16.86 -8.04
CA LYS A 69 8.64 16.27 -6.82
C LYS A 69 7.72 15.36 -6.02
N GLU A 70 8.40 14.35 -5.45
CA GLU A 70 8.05 13.50 -4.29
C GLU A 70 6.69 12.81 -4.36
N ALA A 71 6.76 11.49 -4.51
CA ALA A 71 5.63 10.60 -4.27
C ALA A 71 5.79 10.09 -2.82
N PRO A 72 4.75 10.20 -1.97
CA PRO A 72 4.78 9.57 -0.66
C PRO A 72 4.63 8.05 -0.77
N MET A 73 5.38 7.39 0.13
CA MET A 73 5.22 6.05 0.71
C MET A 73 5.43 4.81 -0.20
N PRO A 74 5.65 3.59 0.38
CA PRO A 74 5.70 3.33 1.83
C PRO A 74 6.84 2.52 2.50
N SER A 75 7.04 2.88 3.78
CA SER A 75 7.46 2.01 4.91
C SER A 75 6.24 1.26 5.51
N HIS A 76 5.76 0.24 4.83
CA HIS A 76 4.51 -0.45 5.18
C HIS A 76 4.56 -1.19 6.52
N TYR A 77 5.73 -1.73 6.87
CA TYR A 77 5.85 -2.50 8.08
C TYR A 77 5.92 -1.60 9.31
N ALA A 78 6.50 -0.40 9.17
CA ALA A 78 6.53 0.63 10.21
C ALA A 78 5.11 1.01 10.66
N HIS A 79 4.22 1.32 9.71
CA HIS A 79 2.82 1.64 10.00
C HIS A 79 2.08 0.45 10.63
N TYR A 80 2.25 -0.75 10.08
CA TYR A 80 1.68 -1.96 10.66
C TYR A 80 2.19 -2.22 12.09
N TYR A 81 3.49 -2.03 12.33
CA TYR A 81 4.09 -2.19 13.66
C TYR A 81 3.53 -1.15 14.62
N PHE A 82 3.55 0.13 14.23
CA PHE A 82 3.06 1.25 15.01
C PHE A 82 1.59 1.06 15.41
N GLY A 83 0.72 0.74 14.46
CA GLY A 83 -0.70 0.53 14.73
C GLY A 83 -0.99 -0.60 15.72
N LYS A 84 -0.14 -1.63 15.79
CA LYS A 84 -0.25 -2.66 16.84
C LYS A 84 0.26 -2.21 18.20
N GLU A 85 1.23 -1.32 18.27
CA GLU A 85 1.69 -0.75 19.53
C GLU A 85 0.62 0.22 20.08
N VAL A 86 0.00 1.02 19.20
CA VAL A 86 -1.12 1.91 19.56
C VAL A 86 -2.32 1.11 20.11
N ILE A 87 -2.80 0.08 19.41
CA ILE A 87 -3.89 -0.80 19.91
C ILE A 87 -3.56 -1.41 21.29
N ARG A 88 -2.29 -1.72 21.56
CA ARG A 88 -1.89 -2.35 22.81
C ARG A 88 -2.10 -1.45 24.01
N VAL A 89 -1.79 -0.16 23.88
CA VAL A 89 -1.91 0.82 24.96
C VAL A 89 -3.28 1.49 25.03
N MET A 90 -4.07 1.40 23.96
CA MET A 90 -5.36 2.06 23.84
C MET A 90 -6.37 1.58 24.89
N PRO A 91 -7.01 2.50 25.65
CA PRO A 91 -8.12 2.19 26.53
C PRO A 91 -9.47 2.21 25.79
N GLY A 92 -10.49 1.57 26.37
CA GLY A 92 -11.89 1.90 26.10
C GLY A 92 -12.45 1.56 24.73
N ASP A 93 -13.51 2.30 24.37
CA ASP A 93 -14.47 1.99 23.31
C ASP A 93 -13.85 1.92 21.90
N ALA A 94 -12.84 2.74 21.60
CA ALA A 94 -12.16 2.72 20.29
C ALA A 94 -11.52 1.36 20.00
N LYS A 95 -10.89 0.75 21.02
CA LYS A 95 -10.30 -0.58 20.93
C LYS A 95 -11.35 -1.66 20.75
N ASP A 96 -12.48 -1.54 21.44
CA ASP A 96 -13.59 -2.50 21.33
C ASP A 96 -14.26 -2.42 19.95
N ILE A 97 -14.39 -1.22 19.38
CA ILE A 97 -14.87 -1.00 18.01
C ILE A 97 -13.94 -1.70 17.01
N ILE A 98 -12.62 -1.49 17.12
CA ILE A 98 -11.64 -2.12 16.22
C ILE A 98 -11.69 -3.65 16.32
N ASN A 99 -11.80 -4.19 17.55
CA ASN A 99 -11.82 -5.64 17.78
C ASN A 99 -13.21 -6.27 17.69
N SER A 100 -14.24 -5.52 17.27
CA SER A 100 -15.63 -5.97 17.26
C SER A 100 -15.89 -7.17 16.34
N ASN A 101 -15.21 -7.22 15.18
CA ASN A 101 -15.29 -8.34 14.25
C ASN A 101 -14.06 -8.36 13.31
N ALA A 102 -13.90 -9.45 12.56
CA ALA A 102 -12.75 -9.62 11.65
C ALA A 102 -12.66 -8.52 10.58
N THR A 103 -13.77 -8.05 10.03
CA THR A 103 -13.75 -6.96 9.03
C THR A 103 -13.34 -5.63 9.64
N SER A 104 -13.71 -5.35 10.90
CA SER A 104 -13.28 -4.15 11.62
C SER A 104 -11.76 -4.14 11.82
N ILE A 105 -11.19 -5.29 12.19
CA ILE A 105 -9.74 -5.46 12.28
C ILE A 105 -9.10 -5.21 10.92
N ASP A 106 -9.62 -5.83 9.84
CA ASP A 106 -9.09 -5.65 8.49
C ASP A 106 -9.19 -4.19 8.03
N ALA A 107 -10.28 -3.51 8.34
CA ALA A 107 -10.50 -2.10 8.03
C ALA A 107 -9.48 -1.20 8.74
N TYR A 108 -9.22 -1.45 10.02
CA TYR A 108 -8.14 -0.75 10.74
C TYR A 108 -6.78 -1.01 10.10
N MET A 109 -6.45 -2.27 9.80
CA MET A 109 -5.16 -2.63 9.21
C MET A 109 -4.93 -1.97 7.85
N ILE A 110 -5.96 -1.82 7.01
CA ILE A 110 -5.84 -1.04 5.78
C ILE A 110 -5.77 0.46 6.05
N GLY A 111 -6.53 0.96 7.03
CA GLY A 111 -6.46 2.35 7.46
C GLY A 111 -5.06 2.79 7.88
N LEU A 112 -4.23 1.88 8.41
CA LEU A 112 -2.83 2.15 8.76
C LEU A 112 -1.95 2.59 7.57
N HIS A 113 -2.41 2.41 6.33
CA HIS A 113 -1.73 2.90 5.12
C HIS A 113 -2.38 4.16 4.55
N GLY A 114 -3.44 4.66 5.17
CA GLY A 114 -4.14 5.89 4.79
C GLY A 114 -4.38 6.03 3.27
N PRO A 115 -4.07 7.19 2.67
CA PRO A 115 -4.22 7.44 1.23
C PRO A 115 -3.13 6.80 0.34
N ASP A 116 -2.16 6.07 0.87
CA ASP A 116 -0.97 5.65 0.09
C ASP A 116 -1.24 4.65 -1.01
N PHE A 117 -2.25 3.80 -0.84
CA PHE A 117 -2.63 2.85 -1.87
C PHE A 117 -2.97 3.56 -3.20
N LEU A 118 -3.40 4.82 -3.17
CA LEU A 118 -3.66 5.63 -4.37
C LEU A 118 -2.41 5.80 -5.26
N ALA A 119 -1.21 5.79 -4.68
CA ALA A 119 0.05 5.85 -5.42
C ALA A 119 0.37 4.55 -6.18
N PHE A 120 -0.35 3.46 -5.87
CA PHE A 120 -0.22 2.15 -6.50
C PHE A 120 -1.27 1.86 -7.57
N TYR A 121 -2.26 2.74 -7.77
CA TYR A 121 -3.09 2.65 -8.96
C TYR A 121 -2.25 3.01 -10.19
N ARG A 122 -1.98 2.03 -11.06
CA ARG A 122 -1.21 2.19 -12.30
C ARG A 122 0.07 3.03 -12.08
N PRO A 123 1.02 2.52 -11.26
CA PRO A 123 2.06 3.32 -10.61
C PRO A 123 3.13 3.90 -11.56
N TRP A 124 3.07 3.52 -12.83
CA TRP A 124 4.05 3.87 -13.87
C TRP A 124 3.84 5.26 -14.49
N HIS A 125 2.64 5.83 -14.33
CA HIS A 125 2.31 7.17 -14.80
C HIS A 125 1.44 7.91 -13.78
N SER A 126 1.57 9.24 -13.77
CA SER A 126 0.67 10.08 -12.99
C SER A 126 -0.76 9.89 -13.47
N ASN A 127 -1.69 9.76 -12.52
CA ASN A 127 -3.11 9.55 -12.78
C ASN A 127 -3.93 10.29 -11.73
N ARG A 128 -5.27 10.22 -11.82
CA ARG A 128 -6.15 10.95 -10.90
C ARG A 128 -5.97 10.49 -9.45
N LEU A 129 -5.84 9.20 -9.21
CA LEU A 129 -5.68 8.62 -7.86
C LEU A 129 -4.34 9.05 -7.25
N SER A 130 -3.23 8.85 -7.97
CA SER A 130 -1.91 9.25 -7.46
C SER A 130 -1.74 10.75 -7.25
N ARG A 131 -2.50 11.58 -7.99
CA ARG A 131 -2.57 13.03 -7.76
C ARG A 131 -3.39 13.38 -6.52
N GLU A 132 -4.54 12.74 -6.34
CA GLU A 132 -5.37 12.92 -5.16
C GLU A 132 -4.61 12.50 -3.90
N GLY A 133 -3.97 11.33 -3.90
CA GLY A 133 -3.16 10.88 -2.77
C GLY A 133 -2.07 11.90 -2.41
N ARG A 134 -1.37 12.45 -3.42
CA ARG A 134 -0.38 13.52 -3.19
C ARG A 134 -1.02 14.79 -2.63
N GLN A 135 -2.17 15.20 -3.15
CA GLN A 135 -2.89 16.37 -2.66
C GLN A 135 -3.27 16.20 -1.19
N ILE A 136 -3.81 15.04 -0.81
CA ILE A 136 -4.18 14.73 0.58
C ILE A 136 -2.97 14.87 1.50
N HIS A 137 -1.81 14.33 1.12
CA HIS A 137 -0.60 14.43 1.95
C HIS A 137 -0.11 15.88 2.17
N HIS A 138 -0.38 16.78 1.23
CA HIS A 138 0.03 18.18 1.32
C HIS A 138 -1.04 19.10 1.94
N SER A 139 -2.29 18.66 1.98
CA SER A 139 -3.41 19.33 2.66
C SER A 139 -3.35 19.11 4.18
N ALA A 140 -4.04 19.97 4.93
CA ALA A 140 -4.26 19.73 6.36
C ALA A 140 -4.97 18.38 6.56
N GLY A 141 -4.60 17.63 7.58
CA GLY A 141 -5.29 16.40 7.97
C GLY A 141 -6.78 16.64 8.18
N ARG A 142 -7.13 17.79 8.76
CA ARG A 142 -8.50 18.27 8.99
C ARG A 142 -9.37 18.15 7.74
N ASP A 143 -8.85 18.48 6.56
CA ASP A 143 -9.60 18.38 5.30
C ASP A 143 -10.10 16.95 5.07
N PHE A 144 -9.25 15.94 5.31
CA PHE A 144 -9.62 14.53 5.19
C PHE A 144 -10.56 14.09 6.32
N PHE A 145 -10.21 14.43 7.57
CA PHE A 145 -10.93 13.93 8.74
C PHE A 145 -12.31 14.56 8.92
N GLU A 146 -12.54 15.81 8.52
CA GLU A 146 -13.89 16.40 8.52
C GLU A 146 -14.81 15.72 7.50
N ARG A 147 -14.29 15.39 6.30
CA ARG A 147 -15.04 14.59 5.32
C ARG A 147 -15.33 13.19 5.87
N ALA A 148 -14.34 12.56 6.51
CA ALA A 148 -14.50 11.26 7.15
C ALA A 148 -15.57 11.29 8.26
N THR A 149 -15.61 12.34 9.10
CA THR A 149 -16.66 12.57 10.10
C THR A 149 -18.04 12.62 9.45
N GLY A 150 -18.18 13.33 8.32
CA GLY A 150 -19.43 13.37 7.56
C GLY A 150 -19.89 11.99 7.06
N ILE A 151 -18.96 11.11 6.68
CA ILE A 151 -19.25 9.73 6.28
C ILE A 151 -19.67 8.90 7.50
N LEU A 152 -18.91 8.98 8.59
CA LEU A 152 -19.16 8.24 9.83
C LEU A 152 -20.53 8.56 10.44
N ARG A 153 -20.92 9.84 10.45
CA ARG A 153 -22.23 10.27 10.96
C ARG A 153 -23.40 9.79 10.11
N LYS A 154 -23.20 9.63 8.79
CA LYS A 154 -24.24 9.14 7.87
C LYS A 154 -24.40 7.63 7.91
N ASN A 155 -23.28 6.90 7.95
CA ASN A 155 -23.26 5.43 7.89
C ASN A 155 -22.33 4.87 8.98
N PRO A 156 -22.72 4.98 10.27
CA PRO A 156 -21.88 4.47 11.35
C PRO A 156 -21.85 2.95 11.31
N SER A 157 -20.65 2.39 11.20
CA SER A 157 -20.42 0.96 11.41
C SER A 157 -19.07 0.74 12.08
N PRO A 158 -18.89 -0.36 12.83
CA PRO A 158 -17.60 -0.66 13.44
C PRO A 158 -16.46 -0.68 12.43
N GLU A 159 -16.69 -1.17 11.21
CA GLU A 159 -15.69 -1.20 10.14
C GLU A 159 -15.32 0.21 9.65
N THR A 160 -16.31 1.09 9.51
CA THR A 160 -16.08 2.46 9.02
C THR A 160 -15.30 3.26 10.06
N TYR A 161 -15.65 3.14 11.34
CA TYR A 161 -14.87 3.71 12.44
C TYR A 161 -13.44 3.15 12.44
N SER A 162 -13.30 1.83 12.35
CA SER A 162 -11.99 1.17 12.39
C SER A 162 -11.07 1.63 11.27
N TYR A 163 -11.58 1.80 10.05
CA TYR A 163 -10.81 2.35 8.94
C TYR A 163 -10.29 3.76 9.24
N VAL A 164 -11.17 4.65 9.71
CA VAL A 164 -10.79 6.04 9.99
C VAL A 164 -9.83 6.13 11.17
N LEU A 165 -9.99 5.32 12.21
CA LEU A 165 -9.02 5.22 13.31
C LEU A 165 -7.65 4.72 12.80
N GLY A 166 -7.63 3.77 11.87
CA GLY A 166 -6.41 3.39 11.18
C GLY A 166 -5.78 4.59 10.45
N CYS A 167 -6.59 5.40 9.75
CA CYS A 167 -6.12 6.61 9.07
C CYS A 167 -5.57 7.67 10.03
N VAL A 168 -6.19 7.86 11.21
CA VAL A 168 -5.65 8.72 12.29
C VAL A 168 -4.27 8.22 12.68
N THR A 169 -4.12 6.91 12.93
CA THR A 169 -2.82 6.30 13.26
C THR A 169 -1.75 6.60 12.22
N HIS A 170 -2.11 6.42 10.95
CA HIS A 170 -1.22 6.66 9.83
C HIS A 170 -0.79 8.12 9.78
N PHE A 171 -1.75 9.05 9.84
CA PHE A 171 -1.49 10.50 9.84
C PHE A 171 -0.52 10.93 10.95
N ILE A 172 -0.73 10.44 12.18
CA ILE A 172 0.12 10.80 13.32
C ILE A 172 1.57 10.31 13.13
N LEU A 173 1.76 9.10 12.57
CA LEU A 173 3.10 8.60 12.31
C LEU A 173 3.80 9.37 11.18
N ASP A 174 3.07 9.64 10.09
CA ASP A 174 3.56 10.42 8.94
C ASP A 174 4.00 11.82 9.38
N ALA A 175 3.13 12.53 10.10
CA ALA A 175 3.40 13.86 10.62
C ALA A 175 4.63 13.89 11.56
N ALA A 176 4.86 12.83 12.33
CA ALA A 176 6.02 12.73 13.22
C ALA A 176 7.32 12.36 12.46
N CYS A 177 7.24 11.52 11.44
CA CYS A 177 8.41 10.98 10.75
C CYS A 177 8.90 11.86 9.59
N HIS A 178 8.00 12.46 8.82
CA HIS A 178 8.34 13.19 7.59
C HIS A 178 9.25 14.40 7.77
N PRO A 179 9.21 15.16 8.89
CA PRO A 179 10.22 16.18 9.17
C PRO A 179 11.63 15.59 9.23
N LEU A 180 11.81 14.46 9.92
CA LEU A 180 13.08 13.76 10.03
C LEU A 180 13.52 13.17 8.69
N ILE A 181 12.61 12.55 7.94
CA ILE A 181 12.93 12.03 6.60
C ILE A 181 13.42 13.16 5.70
N SER A 182 12.75 14.31 5.72
CA SER A 182 13.13 15.49 4.95
C SER A 182 14.51 16.03 5.33
N GLU A 183 14.85 16.04 6.62
CA GLU A 183 16.20 16.37 7.12
C GLU A 183 17.25 15.41 6.53
N PHE A 184 17.04 14.10 6.70
CA PHE A 184 17.98 13.09 6.22
C PHE A 184 18.13 13.06 4.69
N MET A 185 17.05 13.32 3.94
CA MET A 185 17.12 13.47 2.48
C MET A 185 18.06 14.61 2.08
N LYS A 186 17.97 15.76 2.77
CA LYS A 186 18.83 16.92 2.52
C LYS A 186 20.28 16.65 2.90
N GLU A 187 20.51 16.03 4.05
CA GLU A 187 21.86 15.78 4.59
C GLU A 187 22.62 14.68 3.82
N THR A 188 21.93 13.59 3.47
CA THR A 188 22.59 12.39 2.93
C THR A 188 22.44 12.23 1.43
N GLY A 189 21.53 12.98 0.80
CA GLY A 189 21.16 12.81 -0.61
C GLY A 189 20.41 11.50 -0.89
N GLN A 190 20.02 10.74 0.14
CA GLN A 190 19.21 9.54 -0.02
C GLN A 190 17.79 9.89 -0.48
N THR A 191 17.16 8.97 -1.20
CA THR A 191 15.75 9.10 -1.58
C THR A 191 14.84 8.82 -0.38
N HIS A 192 13.65 9.44 -0.38
CA HIS A 192 12.58 9.17 0.60
C HIS A 192 12.34 7.66 0.76
N ALA A 193 12.07 6.98 -0.36
CA ALA A 193 11.83 5.54 -0.41
C ALA A 193 12.98 4.70 0.16
N LYS A 194 14.24 5.15 0.03
CA LYS A 194 15.38 4.46 0.63
C LYS A 194 15.34 4.57 2.16
N ILE A 195 15.12 5.76 2.70
CA ILE A 195 15.09 6.01 4.14
C ILE A 195 13.96 5.20 4.78
N GLU A 196 12.77 5.22 4.19
CA GLU A 196 11.61 4.45 4.61
C GLU A 196 11.86 2.93 4.58
N ARG A 197 12.45 2.40 3.50
CA ARG A 197 12.78 0.97 3.41
C ARG A 197 13.84 0.56 4.45
N ASP A 198 14.83 1.42 4.70
CA ASP A 198 15.84 1.17 5.75
C ASP A 198 15.21 1.22 7.15
N PHE A 199 14.18 2.03 7.34
CA PHE A 199 13.39 2.06 8.58
C PHE A 199 12.54 0.80 8.76
N ASP A 200 11.83 0.34 7.73
CA ASP A 200 11.12 -0.95 7.73
C ASP A 200 12.08 -2.11 8.06
N SER A 201 13.26 -2.13 7.42
CA SER A 201 14.29 -3.15 7.64
C SER A 201 14.74 -3.18 9.10
N TYR A 202 14.91 -2.01 9.71
CA TYR A 202 15.30 -1.85 11.10
C TYR A 202 14.25 -2.39 12.07
N ILE A 203 12.97 -2.04 11.89
CA ILE A 203 11.87 -2.55 12.72
C ILE A 203 11.73 -4.07 12.56
N LEU A 204 11.83 -4.59 11.32
CA LEU A 204 11.81 -6.03 11.06
C LEU A 204 12.96 -6.74 11.77
N GLY A 205 14.15 -6.16 11.78
CA GLY A 205 15.31 -6.64 12.54
C GLY A 205 15.04 -6.75 14.04
N ILE A 206 14.48 -5.70 14.65
CA ILE A 206 14.05 -5.70 16.06
C ILE A 206 13.03 -6.83 16.32
N CYS A 207 12.09 -7.01 15.39
CA CYS A 207 11.07 -8.05 15.46
C CYS A 207 11.60 -9.46 15.14
N ARG A 208 12.90 -9.63 14.86
CA ARG A 208 13.53 -10.88 14.38
C ARG A 208 12.82 -11.47 13.16
N LYS A 209 12.34 -10.60 12.28
CA LYS A 209 11.67 -10.94 11.02
C LYS A 209 12.54 -10.56 9.84
N SER A 210 12.30 -11.22 8.72
CA SER A 210 12.90 -10.85 7.43
C SER A 210 11.84 -10.17 6.56
N PRO A 211 12.19 -9.12 5.81
CA PRO A 211 11.30 -8.54 4.79
C PRO A 211 10.73 -9.58 3.82
N ARG A 212 11.52 -10.63 3.55
CA ARG A 212 11.19 -11.75 2.65
C ARG A 212 10.13 -12.72 3.20
N LYS A 213 9.81 -12.61 4.49
CA LYS A 213 8.90 -13.50 5.21
C LYS A 213 7.70 -12.75 5.79
N VAL A 214 7.54 -11.46 5.44
CA VAL A 214 6.36 -10.70 5.85
C VAL A 214 5.16 -11.24 5.07
N ASN A 215 4.14 -11.67 5.80
CA ASN A 215 2.87 -12.02 5.18
C ASN A 215 2.12 -10.71 4.87
N LEU A 216 2.17 -10.29 3.60
CA LEU A 216 1.57 -9.04 3.15
C LEU A 216 0.04 -9.10 3.17
N ASP A 217 -0.60 -10.27 3.12
CA ASP A 217 -2.05 -10.36 3.23
C ASP A 217 -2.56 -9.99 4.63
N ARG A 218 -1.71 -10.08 5.65
CA ARG A 218 -2.01 -9.58 7.00
C ARG A 218 -1.74 -8.08 7.16
N VAL A 219 -0.89 -7.52 6.30
CA VAL A 219 -0.56 -6.09 6.29
C VAL A 219 -1.53 -5.32 5.42
N PHE A 220 -2.01 -5.95 4.34
CA PHE A 220 -2.99 -5.44 3.39
C PHE A 220 -4.14 -6.45 3.21
N PRO A 221 -4.99 -6.62 4.23
CA PRO A 221 -6.16 -7.47 4.06
C PRO A 221 -7.07 -6.87 2.98
N HIS A 222 -7.38 -7.67 1.97
CA HIS A 222 -8.20 -7.25 0.83
C HIS A 222 -9.44 -8.13 0.73
N SER A 223 -10.60 -7.49 0.59
CA SER A 223 -11.86 -8.17 0.31
C SER A 223 -12.79 -7.19 -0.38
N LYS A 224 -13.78 -7.72 -1.10
CA LYS A 224 -14.78 -6.89 -1.77
C LYS A 224 -15.46 -5.90 -0.81
N LYS A 225 -15.72 -6.31 0.44
CA LYS A 225 -16.34 -5.46 1.47
C LYS A 225 -15.40 -4.32 1.89
N ILE A 226 -14.11 -4.60 2.02
CA ILE A 226 -13.08 -3.60 2.32
C ILE A 226 -12.90 -2.62 1.15
N ASP A 227 -12.85 -3.11 -0.09
CA ASP A 227 -12.73 -2.27 -1.28
C ASP A 227 -13.92 -1.31 -1.42
N GLU A 228 -15.15 -1.79 -1.13
CA GLU A 228 -16.36 -0.98 -1.14
C GLU A 228 -16.31 0.11 -0.06
N LEU A 229 -15.95 -0.27 1.18
CA LEU A 229 -15.84 0.65 2.30
C LEU A 229 -14.85 1.78 2.03
N ILE A 230 -13.62 1.44 1.63
CA ILE A 230 -12.54 2.41 1.43
C ILE A 230 -12.86 3.36 0.28
N SER A 231 -13.49 2.86 -0.78
CA SER A 231 -13.75 3.66 -1.98
C SER A 231 -14.66 4.87 -1.74
N GLY A 232 -15.38 4.92 -0.62
CA GLY A 232 -16.22 6.05 -0.24
C GLY A 232 -15.46 7.25 0.35
N PHE A 233 -14.19 7.09 0.73
CA PHE A 233 -13.40 8.13 1.40
C PHE A 233 -12.62 9.05 0.46
N TYR A 234 -12.52 8.69 -0.83
CA TYR A 234 -11.76 9.43 -1.82
C TYR A 234 -12.60 9.77 -3.05
N GLU A 235 -12.37 10.93 -3.66
CA GLU A 235 -13.16 11.46 -4.77
C GLU A 235 -12.90 10.72 -6.09
N SER A 236 -11.69 10.20 -6.27
CA SER A 236 -11.29 9.51 -7.50
C SER A 236 -11.47 8.00 -7.44
N THR A 237 -11.93 7.46 -6.31
CA THR A 237 -12.09 6.03 -6.11
C THR A 237 -13.49 5.52 -6.45
N ASN A 238 -13.53 4.26 -6.84
CA ASN A 238 -14.68 3.38 -6.81
C ASN A 238 -14.16 1.98 -6.41
N ARG A 239 -15.07 1.04 -6.15
CA ARG A 239 -14.68 -0.33 -5.75
C ARG A 239 -13.61 -0.95 -6.66
N ARG A 240 -13.75 -0.80 -7.98
CA ARG A 240 -12.85 -1.46 -8.96
C ARG A 240 -11.44 -0.89 -8.93
N ASN A 241 -11.29 0.44 -8.97
CA ASN A 241 -9.95 1.03 -8.97
C ASN A 241 -9.28 0.97 -7.59
N THR A 242 -10.07 0.93 -6.50
CA THR A 242 -9.57 0.67 -5.14
C THR A 242 -8.99 -0.74 -5.05
N GLN A 243 -9.73 -1.74 -5.52
CA GLN A 243 -9.26 -3.12 -5.62
C GLN A 243 -7.98 -3.21 -6.46
N GLU A 244 -7.96 -2.61 -7.66
CA GLU A 244 -6.78 -2.60 -8.55
C GLU A 244 -5.56 -1.97 -7.87
N ALA A 245 -5.74 -0.89 -7.12
CA ALA A 245 -4.68 -0.20 -6.40
C ALA A 245 -4.09 -1.06 -5.25
N LEU A 246 -4.95 -1.64 -4.41
CA LEU A 246 -4.54 -2.51 -3.30
C LEU A 246 -3.87 -3.80 -3.79
N GLU A 247 -4.42 -4.46 -4.81
CA GLU A 247 -3.78 -5.62 -5.44
C GLU A 247 -2.42 -5.27 -6.04
N THR A 248 -2.31 -4.12 -6.71
CA THR A 248 -1.05 -3.66 -7.31
C THR A 248 -0.02 -3.37 -6.23
N MET A 249 -0.43 -2.75 -5.13
CA MET A 249 0.40 -2.52 -3.96
C MET A 249 0.97 -3.84 -3.44
N ASN A 250 0.12 -4.82 -3.13
CA ASN A 250 0.56 -6.14 -2.65
C ASN A 250 1.56 -6.81 -3.63
N ARG A 251 1.26 -6.80 -4.94
CA ARG A 251 2.14 -7.39 -5.98
C ARG A 251 3.49 -6.70 -6.07
N VAL A 252 3.53 -5.37 -6.07
CA VAL A 252 4.78 -4.59 -6.16
C VAL A 252 5.67 -4.86 -4.94
N LEU A 253 5.09 -4.89 -3.75
CA LEU A 253 5.83 -5.12 -2.52
C LEU A 253 6.32 -6.56 -2.40
N THR A 254 5.51 -7.53 -2.82
CA THR A 254 5.92 -8.93 -2.95
C THR A 254 7.12 -9.07 -3.88
N LEU A 255 7.13 -8.34 -5.01
CA LEU A 255 8.26 -8.35 -5.93
C LEU A 255 9.51 -7.71 -5.32
N PHE A 256 9.36 -6.60 -4.59
CA PHE A 256 10.47 -5.85 -4.01
C PHE A 256 11.11 -6.53 -2.80
N SER A 257 10.35 -7.35 -2.08
CA SER A 257 10.81 -8.20 -0.98
C SER A 257 11.01 -9.67 -1.37
N HIS A 258 10.89 -10.01 -2.65
CA HIS A 258 10.88 -11.39 -3.15
C HIS A 258 12.07 -12.20 -2.62
N PRO A 259 11.91 -13.46 -2.13
CA PRO A 259 12.99 -14.21 -1.49
C PRO A 259 14.23 -14.42 -2.37
N ASN A 260 14.02 -14.64 -3.68
CA ASN A 260 15.09 -14.85 -4.65
C ASN A 260 15.87 -13.57 -4.96
N THR A 261 17.16 -13.55 -4.63
CA THR A 261 18.10 -12.44 -4.89
C THR A 261 18.26 -12.11 -6.36
N ALA A 262 18.28 -13.11 -7.26
CA ALA A 262 18.39 -12.87 -8.69
C ALA A 262 17.18 -12.10 -9.23
N THR A 263 15.97 -12.42 -8.76
CA THR A 263 14.74 -11.68 -9.09
C THR A 263 14.86 -10.22 -8.67
N ARG A 264 15.22 -9.95 -7.40
CA ARG A 264 15.37 -8.56 -6.91
C ARG A 264 16.44 -7.79 -7.68
N ASN A 265 17.58 -8.42 -7.97
CA ASN A 265 18.65 -7.80 -8.74
C ASN A 265 18.25 -7.51 -10.19
N ALA A 266 17.50 -8.41 -10.83
CA ALA A 266 16.96 -8.18 -12.16
C ALA A 266 15.98 -6.98 -12.17
N THR A 267 15.03 -6.94 -11.22
CA THR A 267 14.11 -5.81 -11.06
C THR A 267 14.87 -4.50 -10.82
N TYR A 268 15.87 -4.50 -9.93
CA TYR A 268 16.70 -3.32 -9.66
C TYR A 268 17.40 -2.80 -10.93
N ARG A 269 17.97 -3.71 -11.75
CA ARG A 269 18.63 -3.35 -13.00
C ARG A 269 17.66 -2.76 -14.02
N ILE A 270 16.48 -3.36 -14.17
CA ILE A 270 15.43 -2.87 -15.08
C ILE A 270 15.02 -1.46 -14.68
N LEU A 271 14.67 -1.23 -13.41
CA LEU A 271 14.25 0.09 -12.95
C LEU A 271 15.39 1.13 -13.00
N SER A 272 16.64 0.70 -12.79
CA SER A 272 17.81 1.59 -12.93
C SER A 272 18.05 2.08 -14.35
N ALA A 273 17.65 1.30 -15.37
CA ALA A 273 17.82 1.67 -16.77
C ALA A 273 16.83 2.77 -17.22
N VAL A 274 15.80 3.06 -16.41
CA VAL A 274 14.80 4.09 -16.72
C VAL A 274 15.28 5.46 -16.21
N PRO A 275 15.49 6.46 -17.07
CA PRO A 275 15.98 7.78 -16.69
C PRO A 275 14.84 8.66 -16.12
N SER A 276 14.12 8.16 -15.10
CA SER A 276 13.05 8.87 -14.40
C SER A 276 13.31 8.87 -12.89
N ARG A 277 13.37 10.06 -12.28
CA ARG A 277 13.55 10.20 -10.82
C ARG A 277 12.46 9.48 -10.02
N ALA A 278 11.21 9.48 -10.51
CA ALA A 278 10.12 8.76 -9.86
C ALA A 278 10.35 7.24 -9.87
N ILE A 279 10.85 6.70 -11.00
CA ILE A 279 11.16 5.27 -11.12
C ILE A 279 12.41 4.91 -10.30
N GLN A 280 13.42 5.79 -10.25
CA GLN A 280 14.60 5.61 -9.40
C GLN A 280 14.24 5.62 -7.91
N SER A 281 13.30 6.47 -7.48
CA SER A 281 12.77 6.42 -6.11
C SER A 281 12.10 5.08 -5.83
N ARG A 282 11.23 4.57 -6.72
CA ARG A 282 10.59 3.26 -6.56
C ARG A 282 11.58 2.10 -6.56
N ARG A 283 12.65 2.18 -7.36
CA ARG A 283 13.76 1.20 -7.34
C ARG A 283 14.36 1.07 -5.94
N ASP A 284 14.47 2.16 -5.21
CA ASP A 284 15.13 2.17 -3.90
C ASP A 284 14.32 1.46 -2.81
N MET A 285 13.04 1.15 -3.07
CA MET A 285 12.20 0.30 -2.22
C MET A 285 12.59 -1.19 -2.27
N ILE A 286 13.38 -1.63 -3.27
CA ILE A 286 13.80 -3.02 -3.39
C ILE A 286 14.76 -3.36 -2.24
N TYR A 287 14.46 -4.42 -1.50
CA TYR A 287 15.32 -4.93 -0.43
C TYR A 287 16.56 -5.59 -1.04
N ARG A 288 17.74 -5.20 -0.53
CA ARG A 288 19.03 -5.78 -0.93
C ARG A 288 19.56 -6.69 0.17
N ASP A 289 20.39 -7.65 -0.21
CA ASP A 289 21.01 -8.54 0.77
C ASP A 289 21.88 -7.74 1.74
N GLY A 290 21.72 -8.02 3.04
CA GLY A 290 22.39 -7.29 4.11
C GLY A 290 21.62 -6.05 4.61
N ASP A 291 20.54 -5.62 3.97
CA ASP A 291 19.70 -4.52 4.48
C ASP A 291 19.11 -4.87 5.86
N GLU A 292 18.80 -6.14 6.14
CA GLU A 292 18.32 -6.59 7.46
C GLU A 292 19.32 -6.41 8.61
N ARG A 293 20.60 -6.20 8.31
CA ARG A 293 21.66 -5.95 9.29
C ARG A 293 22.09 -4.48 9.33
N ARG A 294 21.51 -3.63 8.49
CA ARG A 294 21.84 -2.21 8.43
C ARG A 294 21.03 -1.45 9.46
N THR A 295 21.73 -0.89 10.44
CA THR A 295 21.20 0.17 11.28
C THR A 295 21.76 1.49 10.77
N SER A 296 20.89 2.39 10.33
CA SER A 296 21.26 3.78 10.04
C SER A 296 20.86 4.68 11.20
N VAL A 297 21.54 5.83 11.31
CA VAL A 297 21.16 6.88 12.26
C VAL A 297 19.71 7.34 12.00
N SER A 298 19.29 7.37 10.73
CA SER A 298 17.91 7.70 10.36
C SER A 298 16.91 6.70 10.91
N SER A 299 17.13 5.39 10.79
CA SER A 299 16.21 4.38 11.33
C SER A 299 16.10 4.44 12.86
N VAL A 300 17.19 4.76 13.56
CA VAL A 300 17.16 4.92 15.03
C VAL A 300 16.34 6.14 15.42
N LYS A 301 16.56 7.30 14.78
CA LYS A 301 15.78 8.53 15.06
C LYS A 301 14.30 8.34 14.71
N LEU A 302 13.99 7.70 13.57
CA LEU A 302 12.61 7.40 13.17
C LEU A 302 11.92 6.42 14.14
N PHE A 303 12.65 5.44 14.67
CA PHE A 303 12.10 4.53 15.67
C PHE A 303 11.82 5.23 17.01
N ASP A 304 12.69 6.17 17.42
CA ASP A 304 12.44 7.01 18.59
C ASP A 304 11.19 7.88 18.39
N ALA A 305 11.04 8.52 17.22
CA ALA A 305 9.83 9.26 16.86
C ALA A 305 8.57 8.37 16.91
N LEU A 306 8.62 7.19 16.29
CA LEU A 306 7.52 6.21 16.33
C LEU A 306 7.12 5.87 17.77
N ASN A 307 8.06 5.53 18.65
CA ASN A 307 7.76 5.18 20.03
C ASN A 307 7.17 6.35 20.82
N LYS A 308 7.67 7.57 20.60
CA LYS A 308 7.13 8.79 21.22
C LYS A 308 5.71 9.11 20.75
N SER A 309 5.35 8.71 19.52
CA SER A 309 4.02 8.93 18.95
C SER A 309 2.97 7.91 19.37
N VAL A 310 3.32 6.82 20.07
CA VAL A 310 2.34 5.76 20.42
C VAL A 310 1.23 6.28 21.33
N MET A 311 1.58 6.98 22.41
CA MET A 311 0.59 7.55 23.34
C MET A 311 -0.19 8.72 22.71
N PRO A 312 0.46 9.69 22.03
CA PRO A 312 -0.26 10.71 21.26
C PRO A 312 -1.27 10.14 20.26
N ALA A 313 -0.89 9.13 19.46
CA ALA A 313 -1.82 8.53 18.50
C ALA A 313 -3.04 7.90 19.17
N SER A 314 -2.87 7.25 20.33
CA SER A 314 -4.00 6.74 21.10
C SER A 314 -4.91 7.87 21.60
N ALA A 315 -4.33 8.97 22.10
CA ALA A 315 -5.11 10.12 22.57
C ALA A 315 -5.87 10.81 21.43
N GLU A 316 -5.24 10.94 20.25
CA GLU A 316 -5.87 11.54 19.07
C GLU A 316 -7.01 10.69 18.50
N MET A 317 -6.95 9.37 18.64
CA MET A 317 -8.09 8.52 18.33
C MET A 317 -9.28 8.79 19.24
N ASP A 318 -9.05 8.90 20.55
CA ASP A 318 -10.12 9.21 21.51
C ASP A 318 -10.68 10.61 21.27
N SER A 319 -9.80 11.59 21.00
CA SER A 319 -10.18 12.95 20.61
C SER A 319 -11.04 12.94 19.33
N PHE A 320 -10.62 12.20 18.30
CA PHE A 320 -11.39 12.04 17.06
C PHE A 320 -12.74 11.36 17.30
N MET A 321 -12.81 10.32 18.13
CA MET A 321 -14.07 9.68 18.50
C MET A 321 -15.02 10.66 19.20
N ASN A 322 -14.51 11.48 20.12
CA ASN A 322 -15.30 12.53 20.77
C ASN A 322 -15.76 13.60 19.77
N HIS A 323 -14.95 13.95 18.78
CA HIS A 323 -15.35 14.85 17.70
C HIS A 323 -16.54 14.25 16.92
N VAL A 324 -16.47 12.97 16.55
CA VAL A 324 -17.54 12.31 15.78
C VAL A 324 -18.82 12.18 16.60
N LEU A 325 -18.72 11.73 17.87
CA LEU A 325 -19.86 11.37 18.72
C LEU A 325 -20.50 12.56 19.46
N LEU A 326 -19.68 13.53 19.89
CA LEU A 326 -20.11 14.62 20.77
C LEU A 326 -20.06 16.00 20.08
N ASP A 327 -19.69 16.04 18.80
CA ASP A 327 -19.55 17.27 18.02
C ASP A 327 -18.58 18.30 18.66
N THR A 328 -17.58 17.78 19.37
CA THR A 328 -16.46 18.60 19.87
C THR A 328 -15.57 19.04 18.69
N PRO A 329 -14.84 20.16 18.78
CA PRO A 329 -13.91 20.56 17.72
C PRO A 329 -12.83 19.50 17.48
N LEU A 330 -12.47 19.27 16.21
CA LEU A 330 -11.35 18.41 15.85
C LEU A 330 -10.02 19.06 16.31
N ASP A 331 -9.15 18.27 16.93
CA ASP A 331 -7.89 18.71 17.55
C ASP A 331 -6.98 19.49 16.57
N GLU A 332 -6.19 20.42 17.11
CA GLU A 332 -5.25 21.23 16.32
C GLU A 332 -4.12 20.40 15.68
N THR A 333 -3.85 19.20 16.21
CA THR A 333 -2.93 18.23 15.60
C THR A 333 -3.29 17.94 14.14
N PHE A 334 -4.59 17.97 13.80
CA PHE A 334 -5.07 17.75 12.44
C PHE A 334 -4.91 18.98 11.52
N ASP A 335 -4.48 20.13 12.03
CA ASP A 335 -4.15 21.31 11.20
C ASP A 335 -2.82 21.12 10.44
N LEU A 336 -1.97 20.20 10.91
CA LEU A 336 -0.78 19.76 10.18
C LEU A 336 -1.18 18.98 8.92
N ASN A 337 -0.32 19.03 7.90
CA ASN A 337 -0.36 18.06 6.82
C ASN A 337 0.41 16.78 7.18
N TYR A 338 0.38 15.79 6.30
CA TYR A 338 1.06 14.51 6.51
C TYR A 338 2.59 14.66 6.50
N LEU A 339 3.13 15.82 6.11
CA LEU A 339 4.56 16.12 6.20
C LEU A 339 4.98 16.70 7.56
N GLY A 340 4.03 16.83 8.50
CA GLY A 340 4.29 17.33 9.85
C GLY A 340 4.44 18.85 9.93
N VAL A 341 3.90 19.58 8.96
CA VAL A 341 3.95 21.05 8.92
C VAL A 341 2.58 21.63 8.61
N LEU A 342 2.34 22.87 9.01
CA LEU A 342 1.13 23.60 8.59
C LEU A 342 1.19 23.83 7.06
N PRO A 343 0.12 23.53 6.32
CA PRO A 343 0.05 23.85 4.89
C PRO A 343 0.07 25.37 4.68
N GLU A 344 0.67 25.81 3.57
CA GLU A 344 0.79 27.22 3.16
C GLU A 344 -0.54 27.82 2.66
#